data_AF-A0A3S0ED34-F1
#
_entry.id   AF-A0A3S0ED34-F1
#
_cell.length_a   1.000
_cell.length_b   1.000
_cell.length_c   1.000
_cell.angle_alpha   90.00
_cell.angle_beta   90.00
_cell.angle_gamma   90.00
#
_symmetry.space_group_name_H-M   'P 1'
#
loop_
_entity.id
_entity.type
_entity.pdbx_description
1 polymer ?
#
loop_
_entity_poly.entity_id
_entity_poly.type
_entity_poly.pdbx_seq_one_letter_code
_entity_poly.pdbx_strand_id
1 'polypeptide(L)'
;MVLSKQEKIDALKKWLARTFVDPVVTNQTLGEPLSSVSPRTLLLASAKLIKINKQEVEPDDRDNLRFSSFLGLEDFIKDHIEKDAAGLRKKAAQKIQQRKNLTWLTSSFFTPQIKSVVIGNSLSNNVEGINPMEHFDNAHRVTKMGEGGIASPESIPDESRQINTSSFGFFDPLHIAESDKVGVTQYIAANTLKGRDNKLYKLVKDKTGKLRWVDHETILNSRVKIPET
;
A
#
# COMPACT_ATOMS: atom_id res chain seq x y z
N MET A 1 -30.72 -21.29 8.22
CA MET A 1 -30.32 -21.80 9.54
C MET A 1 -29.75 -20.65 10.34
N VAL A 2 -30.38 -20.27 11.45
CA VAL A 2 -29.86 -19.22 12.35
C VAL A 2 -28.90 -19.90 13.32
N LEU A 3 -27.61 -19.58 13.22
CA LEU A 3 -26.56 -20.08 14.13
C LEU A 3 -26.92 -19.75 15.59
N SER A 4 -26.64 -20.68 16.50
CA SER A 4 -26.77 -20.44 17.94
C SER A 4 -25.77 -19.36 18.41
N LYS A 5 -26.03 -18.75 19.58
CA LYS A 5 -25.17 -17.69 20.14
C LYS A 5 -23.71 -18.15 20.28
N GLN A 6 -23.49 -19.40 20.71
CA GLN A 6 -22.15 -19.95 20.92
C GLN A 6 -21.43 -20.17 19.58
N GLU A 7 -22.12 -20.73 18.58
CA GLU A 7 -21.56 -20.93 17.24
C GLU A 7 -21.20 -19.61 16.56
N LYS A 8 -21.98 -18.53 16.79
CA LYS A 8 -21.66 -17.19 16.32
C LYS A 8 -20.37 -16.64 16.94
N ILE A 9 -20.18 -16.85 18.25
CA ILE A 9 -18.96 -16.42 18.96
C ILE A 9 -17.74 -17.17 18.43
N ASP A 10 -17.85 -18.48 18.21
CA ASP A 10 -16.73 -19.28 17.71
C ASP A 10 -16.41 -18.96 16.24
N ALA A 11 -17.43 -18.67 15.42
CA ALA A 11 -17.24 -18.16 14.07
C ALA A 11 -16.52 -16.80 14.08
N LEU A 12 -16.90 -15.90 14.99
CA LEU A 12 -16.26 -14.59 15.14
C LEU A 12 -14.79 -14.73 15.56
N LYS A 13 -14.50 -15.59 16.54
CA LYS A 13 -13.11 -15.86 16.97
C LYS A 13 -12.25 -16.40 15.83
N LYS A 14 -12.79 -17.34 15.05
CA LYS A 14 -12.11 -17.88 13.86
C LYS A 14 -11.90 -16.82 12.78
N TRP A 15 -12.86 -15.93 12.60
CA TRP A 15 -12.74 -14.84 11.64
C TRP A 15 -11.67 -13.82 12.07
N LEU A 16 -11.72 -13.34 13.31
CA LEU A 16 -10.73 -12.41 13.86
C LEU A 16 -9.31 -12.98 13.82
N ALA A 17 -9.14 -14.26 14.16
CA ALA A 17 -7.84 -14.93 14.08
C ALA A 17 -7.30 -15.07 12.64
N ARG A 18 -8.17 -15.04 11.62
CA ARG A 18 -7.77 -15.05 10.21
C ARG A 18 -7.49 -13.66 9.66
N THR A 19 -8.00 -12.61 10.29
CA THR A 19 -7.73 -11.23 9.88
C THR A 19 -6.28 -10.89 10.19
N PHE A 20 -5.49 -10.73 9.13
CA PHE A 20 -4.07 -10.42 9.21
C PHE A 20 -3.85 -8.95 9.56
N VAL A 21 -2.84 -8.69 10.39
CA VAL A 21 -2.33 -7.35 10.72
C VAL A 21 -0.81 -7.39 10.60
N ASP A 22 -0.21 -6.29 10.13
CA ASP A 22 1.24 -6.23 9.95
C ASP A 22 1.98 -6.22 11.32
N PRO A 23 2.88 -7.18 11.57
CA PRO A 23 3.64 -7.25 12.83
C PRO A 23 4.60 -6.08 13.01
N VAL A 24 5.09 -5.46 11.94
CA VAL A 24 6.00 -4.31 12.00
C VAL A 24 5.24 -3.07 12.47
N VAL A 25 4.08 -2.81 11.87
CA VAL A 25 3.23 -1.66 12.22
C VAL A 25 2.67 -1.80 13.65
N THR A 26 2.23 -2.99 14.04
CA THR A 26 1.74 -3.24 15.41
C THR A 26 2.85 -3.08 16.45
N ASN A 27 4.09 -3.47 16.14
CA ASN A 27 5.20 -3.24 17.05
C ASN A 27 5.47 -1.76 17.27
N GLN A 28 5.39 -0.94 16.22
CA GLN A 28 5.59 0.52 16.33
C GLN A 28 4.41 1.22 17.02
N THR A 29 3.18 0.80 16.73
CA THR A 29 1.97 1.47 17.25
C THR A 29 1.58 0.98 18.64
N LEU A 30 1.61 -0.33 18.89
CA LEU A 30 1.14 -0.97 20.14
C LEU A 30 2.29 -1.48 21.03
N GLY A 31 3.52 -1.53 20.53
CA GLY A 31 4.69 -2.00 21.29
C GLY A 31 4.90 -3.52 21.28
N GLU A 32 4.02 -4.28 20.63
CA GLU A 32 4.13 -5.74 20.49
C GLU A 32 3.93 -6.16 19.02
N PRO A 33 4.78 -7.04 18.45
CA PRO A 33 4.62 -7.53 17.09
C PRO A 33 3.49 -8.57 17.01
N LEU A 34 2.31 -8.14 16.58
CA LEU A 34 1.09 -8.95 16.50
C LEU A 34 0.71 -9.17 15.04
N SER A 35 0.48 -10.43 14.66
CA SER A 35 0.18 -10.82 13.26
C SER A 35 -1.30 -11.02 12.94
N SER A 36 -2.17 -10.99 13.96
CA SER A 36 -3.61 -11.21 13.81
C SER A 36 -4.42 -10.38 14.81
N VAL A 37 -5.72 -10.24 14.54
CA VAL A 37 -6.64 -9.58 15.47
C VAL A 37 -6.96 -10.53 16.63
N SER A 38 -6.11 -10.50 17.65
CA SER A 38 -6.26 -11.27 18.87
C SER A 38 -6.97 -10.45 19.96
N PRO A 39 -7.49 -11.08 21.03
CA PRO A 39 -7.98 -10.35 22.21
C PRO A 39 -6.90 -9.41 22.80
N ARG A 40 -5.62 -9.79 22.70
CA ARG A 40 -4.49 -8.95 23.13
C ARG A 40 -4.35 -7.71 22.26
N THR A 41 -4.46 -7.86 20.94
CA THR A 41 -4.45 -6.74 19.97
C THR A 41 -5.53 -5.73 20.31
N LEU A 42 -6.76 -6.21 20.56
CA LEU A 42 -7.90 -5.34 20.90
C LEU A 42 -7.69 -4.65 22.25
N LEU A 43 -7.19 -5.37 23.26
CA LEU A 43 -6.90 -4.80 24.58
C LEU A 43 -5.86 -3.67 24.50
N LEU A 44 -4.74 -3.91 23.82
CA LEU A 44 -3.68 -2.91 23.65
C LEU A 44 -4.15 -1.70 22.84
N ALA A 45 -4.91 -1.93 21.77
CA ALA A 45 -5.49 -0.85 20.97
C ALA A 45 -6.47 0.00 21.81
N SER A 46 -7.36 -0.63 22.56
CA SER A 46 -8.29 0.09 23.45
C SER A 46 -7.54 0.86 24.54
N ALA A 47 -6.51 0.27 25.14
CA ALA A 47 -5.68 0.94 26.13
C ALA A 47 -4.97 2.17 25.54
N LYS A 48 -4.44 2.06 24.31
CA LYS A 48 -3.82 3.20 23.61
C LYS A 48 -4.84 4.30 23.31
N LEU A 49 -6.03 3.96 22.83
CA LEU A 49 -7.10 4.95 22.57
C LEU A 49 -7.52 5.71 23.83
N ILE A 50 -7.59 5.03 24.99
CA ILE A 50 -7.86 5.70 26.27
C ILE A 50 -6.74 6.69 26.62
N LYS A 51 -5.47 6.31 26.42
CA LYS A 51 -4.32 7.20 26.66
C LYS A 51 -4.31 8.41 25.73
N ILE A 52 -4.64 8.23 24.46
CA ILE A 52 -4.78 9.32 23.49
C ILE A 52 -5.91 10.26 23.92
N ASN A 53 -7.06 9.72 24.32
CA ASN A 53 -8.17 10.52 24.82
C ASN A 53 -7.81 11.33 26.08
N LYS A 54 -6.96 10.76 26.94
CA LYS A 54 -6.40 11.44 28.12
C LYS A 54 -5.24 12.41 27.80
N GLN A 55 -4.84 12.54 26.53
CA GLN A 55 -3.69 13.35 26.10
C GLN A 55 -2.35 12.93 26.74
N GLU A 56 -2.23 11.67 27.17
CA GLU A 56 -0.98 11.12 27.70
C GLU A 56 -0.02 10.69 26.58
N VAL A 57 -0.56 10.38 25.40
CA VAL A 57 0.15 9.86 24.23
C VAL A 57 -0.39 10.57 22.98
N GLU A 58 0.51 11.04 22.12
CA GLU A 58 0.15 11.64 20.84
C GLU A 58 -0.45 10.61 19.87
N PRO A 59 -1.43 11.00 19.03
CA PRO A 59 -1.91 10.17 17.94
C PRO A 59 -0.78 9.76 16.97
N ASP A 60 -0.90 8.57 16.38
CA ASP A 60 0.04 8.15 15.35
C ASP A 60 -0.17 8.98 14.08
N ASP A 61 0.93 9.44 13.48
CA ASP A 61 0.92 10.15 12.21
C ASP A 61 0.63 9.19 11.05
N ARG A 62 -0.57 9.31 10.46
CA ARG A 62 -1.04 8.48 9.35
C ARG A 62 -0.19 8.64 8.09
N ASP A 63 0.35 9.83 7.84
CA ASP A 63 1.06 10.18 6.62
C ASP A 63 2.55 9.85 6.68
N ASN A 64 3.00 9.25 7.80
CA ASN A 64 4.34 8.75 7.94
C ASN A 64 4.60 7.63 6.91
N LEU A 65 5.73 7.75 6.20
CA LEU A 65 6.17 6.79 5.19
C LEU A 65 6.24 5.36 5.73
N ARG A 66 6.53 5.18 7.04
CA ARG A 66 6.57 3.87 7.71
C ARG A 66 5.24 3.10 7.66
N PHE A 67 4.12 3.79 7.53
CA PHE A 67 2.80 3.17 7.48
C PHE A 67 2.24 3.11 6.05
N SER A 68 3.05 3.49 5.06
CA SER A 68 2.67 3.54 3.65
C SER A 68 3.17 2.30 2.90
N SER A 69 2.29 1.71 2.09
CA SER A 69 2.64 0.64 1.15
C SER A 69 2.51 1.13 -0.29
N PHE A 70 3.45 0.77 -1.14
CA PHE A 70 3.53 1.24 -2.53
C PHE A 70 3.05 0.14 -3.47
N LEU A 71 1.96 0.42 -4.20
CA LEU A 71 1.38 -0.53 -5.13
C LEU A 71 1.74 -0.15 -6.57
N GLY A 72 2.16 -1.16 -7.34
CA GLY A 72 2.44 -1.04 -8.76
C GLY A 72 1.36 -1.70 -9.60
N LEU A 73 1.51 -1.64 -10.92
CA LEU A 73 0.63 -2.32 -11.87
C LEU A 73 0.54 -3.82 -11.57
N GLU A 74 1.67 -4.44 -11.23
CA GLU A 74 1.78 -5.87 -10.91
C GLU A 74 0.94 -6.27 -9.69
N ASP A 75 0.86 -5.41 -8.66
CA ASP A 75 0.06 -5.69 -7.47
C ASP A 75 -1.43 -5.58 -7.79
N PHE A 76 -1.84 -4.56 -8.53
CA PHE A 76 -3.24 -4.40 -8.93
C PHE A 76 -3.71 -5.57 -9.81
N ILE A 77 -2.86 -6.06 -10.72
CA ILE A 77 -3.13 -7.25 -11.53
C ILE A 77 -3.24 -8.48 -10.64
N LYS A 78 -2.31 -8.68 -9.71
CA LYS A 78 -2.35 -9.79 -8.75
C LYS A 78 -3.64 -9.76 -7.93
N ASP A 79 -4.02 -8.62 -7.39
CA ASP A 79 -5.24 -8.42 -6.61
C ASP A 79 -6.50 -8.73 -7.41
N HIS A 80 -6.58 -8.26 -8.66
CA HIS A 80 -7.72 -8.54 -9.54
C HIS A 80 -7.87 -10.03 -9.87
N ILE A 81 -6.75 -10.73 -10.03
CA ILE A 81 -6.72 -12.18 -10.28
C ILE A 81 -7.11 -12.94 -9.00
N GLU A 82 -6.53 -12.58 -7.85
CA GLU A 82 -6.75 -13.25 -6.57
C GLU A 82 -8.16 -13.06 -6.04
N LYS A 83 -8.68 -11.82 -6.08
CA LYS A 83 -10.04 -11.48 -5.64
C LYS A 83 -11.12 -11.83 -6.67
N ASP A 84 -10.72 -12.35 -7.84
CA ASP A 84 -11.60 -12.72 -8.94
C ASP A 84 -12.59 -11.61 -9.32
N ALA A 85 -12.09 -10.38 -9.54
CA ALA A 85 -12.91 -9.19 -9.75
C ALA A 85 -13.97 -9.33 -10.86
N ALA A 86 -13.70 -10.18 -11.87
CA ALA A 86 -14.58 -10.45 -13.02
C ALA A 86 -15.38 -11.78 -12.91
N GLY A 87 -15.28 -12.49 -11.79
CA GLY A 87 -15.90 -13.80 -11.58
C GLY A 87 -15.39 -14.87 -12.57
N LEU A 88 -14.18 -14.70 -13.10
CA LEU A 88 -13.59 -15.60 -14.09
C LEU A 88 -13.33 -16.97 -13.47
N ARG A 89 -12.79 -17.05 -12.26
CA ARG A 89 -12.57 -18.34 -11.58
C ARG A 89 -13.89 -19.07 -11.37
N LYS A 90 -14.94 -18.35 -10.96
CA LYS A 90 -16.28 -18.92 -10.83
C LYS A 90 -16.83 -19.45 -12.16
N LYS A 91 -16.70 -18.67 -13.25
CA LYS A 91 -17.12 -19.08 -14.61
C LYS A 91 -16.29 -20.26 -15.13
N ALA A 92 -14.99 -20.28 -14.85
CA ALA A 92 -14.10 -21.40 -15.18
C ALA A 92 -14.54 -22.67 -14.45
N ALA A 93 -14.75 -22.61 -13.13
CA ALA A 93 -15.18 -23.76 -12.34
C ALA A 93 -16.48 -24.37 -12.89
N GLN A 94 -17.46 -23.53 -13.25
CA GLN A 94 -18.70 -23.98 -13.88
C GLN A 94 -18.44 -24.67 -15.24
N LYS A 95 -17.57 -24.10 -16.10
CA LYS A 95 -17.23 -24.68 -17.40
C LYS A 95 -16.47 -26.00 -17.27
N ILE A 96 -15.57 -26.13 -16.30
CA ILE A 96 -14.85 -27.38 -15.98
C ILE A 96 -15.85 -28.47 -15.62
N GLN A 97 -16.79 -28.16 -14.73
CA GLN A 97 -17.82 -29.12 -14.30
C GLN A 97 -18.70 -29.57 -15.47
N GLN A 98 -19.08 -28.66 -16.37
CA GLN A 98 -19.93 -28.96 -17.52
C GLN A 98 -19.21 -29.76 -18.61
N ARG A 99 -17.99 -29.35 -19.00
CA ARG A 99 -17.29 -29.91 -20.17
C ARG A 99 -16.33 -31.05 -19.83
N LYS A 100 -15.91 -31.18 -18.56
CA LYS A 100 -14.93 -32.16 -18.08
C LYS A 100 -13.61 -32.21 -18.88
N ASN A 101 -13.28 -31.14 -19.59
CA ASN A 101 -12.05 -30.98 -20.36
C ASN A 101 -11.52 -29.53 -20.24
N LEU A 102 -10.28 -29.31 -20.67
CA LEU A 102 -9.60 -28.01 -20.60
C LEU A 102 -9.45 -27.31 -21.96
N THR A 103 -10.01 -27.86 -23.03
CA THR A 103 -9.88 -27.32 -24.40
C THR A 103 -10.42 -25.89 -24.56
N TRP A 104 -11.35 -25.48 -23.70
CA TRP A 104 -11.93 -24.13 -23.71
C TRP A 104 -11.07 -23.08 -22.98
N LEU A 105 -10.06 -23.51 -22.22
CA LEU A 105 -9.16 -22.60 -21.49
C LEU A 105 -8.09 -22.11 -22.46
N THR A 106 -8.31 -20.93 -23.03
CA THR A 106 -7.34 -20.27 -23.92
C THR A 106 -6.34 -19.44 -23.11
N SER A 107 -5.20 -19.11 -23.72
CA SER A 107 -4.20 -18.20 -23.13
C SER A 107 -4.79 -16.82 -22.78
N SER A 108 -5.81 -16.38 -23.52
CA SER A 108 -6.50 -15.10 -23.30
C SER A 108 -7.53 -15.11 -22.17
N PHE A 109 -7.64 -16.19 -21.40
CA PHE A 109 -8.66 -16.32 -20.35
C PHE A 109 -8.58 -15.20 -19.30
N PHE A 110 -7.37 -14.80 -18.90
CA PHE A 110 -7.14 -13.73 -17.91
C PHE A 110 -7.08 -12.32 -18.51
N THR A 111 -7.15 -12.19 -19.84
CA THR A 111 -7.10 -10.88 -20.53
C THR A 111 -8.13 -9.87 -19.99
N PRO A 112 -9.38 -10.24 -19.66
CA PRO A 112 -10.34 -9.27 -19.11
C PRO A 112 -9.93 -8.68 -17.76
N GLN A 113 -9.31 -9.48 -16.86
CA GLN A 113 -8.81 -9.01 -15.56
C GLN A 113 -7.59 -8.10 -15.71
N ILE A 114 -6.71 -8.38 -16.66
CA ILE A 114 -5.55 -7.51 -16.93
C ILE A 114 -6.03 -6.20 -17.56
N LYS A 115 -6.94 -6.28 -18.53
CA LYS A 115 -7.52 -5.09 -19.18
C LYS A 115 -8.28 -4.20 -18.22
N SER A 116 -8.97 -4.76 -17.22
CA SER A 116 -9.69 -3.93 -16.23
C SER A 116 -8.73 -3.06 -15.42
N VAL A 117 -7.55 -3.58 -15.07
CA VAL A 117 -6.53 -2.78 -14.37
C VAL A 117 -5.92 -1.72 -15.28
N VAL A 118 -5.59 -2.09 -16.52
CA VAL A 118 -4.91 -1.16 -17.45
C VAL A 118 -5.85 -0.09 -18.00
N ILE A 119 -7.13 -0.38 -18.22
CA ILE A 119 -8.07 0.54 -18.87
C ILE A 119 -9.08 1.12 -17.87
N GLY A 120 -9.52 0.32 -16.90
CA GLY A 120 -10.61 0.69 -15.98
C GLY A 120 -10.14 1.39 -14.70
N ASN A 121 -8.85 1.35 -14.38
CA ASN A 121 -8.33 1.97 -13.17
C ASN A 121 -8.17 3.48 -13.35
N SER A 122 -8.67 4.27 -12.39
CA SER A 122 -8.47 5.72 -12.30
C SER A 122 -7.00 6.19 -12.30
N LEU A 123 -6.07 5.29 -11.95
CA LEU A 123 -4.63 5.55 -11.96
C LEU A 123 -4.00 5.39 -13.34
N SER A 124 -4.70 4.71 -14.27
CA SER A 124 -4.26 4.62 -15.65
C SER A 124 -4.51 5.95 -16.36
N ASN A 125 -3.46 6.54 -16.87
CA ASN A 125 -3.53 7.81 -17.58
C ASN A 125 -2.88 7.65 -18.96
N ASN A 126 -3.43 8.34 -19.95
CA ASN A 126 -2.75 8.46 -21.23
C ASN A 126 -1.58 9.43 -21.07
N VAL A 127 -0.38 9.04 -21.52
CA VAL A 127 0.80 9.90 -21.47
C VAL A 127 0.83 10.70 -22.77
N GLU A 128 0.72 12.02 -22.67
CA GLU A 128 0.62 12.92 -23.83
C GLU A 128 1.91 12.91 -24.67
N GLY A 129 3.05 12.61 -24.03
CA GLY A 129 4.30 12.29 -24.72
C GLY A 129 4.93 13.50 -25.39
N ILE A 130 4.83 14.67 -24.75
CA ILE A 130 5.37 15.92 -25.30
C ILE A 130 6.90 15.87 -25.26
N ASN A 131 7.48 15.30 -24.20
CA ASN A 131 8.92 15.16 -24.07
C ASN A 131 9.35 13.89 -23.28
N PRO A 132 10.62 13.43 -23.43
CA PRO A 132 11.16 12.29 -22.67
C PRO A 132 11.16 12.48 -21.15
N MET A 133 11.25 13.72 -20.67
CA MET A 133 11.25 14.02 -19.24
C MET A 133 9.87 13.73 -18.63
N GLU A 134 8.80 14.07 -19.33
CA GLU A 134 7.42 13.84 -18.92
C GLU A 134 7.16 12.34 -18.78
N HIS A 135 7.71 11.51 -19.68
CA HIS A 135 7.65 10.05 -19.53
C HIS A 135 8.37 9.58 -18.26
N PHE A 136 9.51 10.18 -17.93
CA PHE A 136 10.24 9.88 -16.70
C PHE A 136 9.44 10.30 -15.46
N ASP A 137 8.89 11.51 -15.46
CA ASP A 137 8.10 12.05 -14.36
C ASP A 137 6.83 11.21 -14.14
N ASN A 138 6.10 10.85 -15.21
CA ASN A 138 4.93 9.99 -15.10
C ASN A 138 5.26 8.59 -14.55
N ALA A 139 6.41 8.03 -14.94
CA ALA A 139 6.85 6.71 -14.46
C ALA A 139 7.24 6.73 -12.97
N HIS A 140 7.72 7.86 -12.45
CA HIS A 140 8.13 8.03 -11.05
C HIS A 140 7.07 8.72 -10.18
N ARG A 141 5.89 8.98 -10.74
CA ARG A 141 4.78 9.62 -10.05
C ARG A 141 4.09 8.65 -9.10
N VAL A 142 3.91 9.07 -7.85
CA VAL A 142 3.18 8.35 -6.81
C VAL A 142 2.02 9.21 -6.35
N THR A 143 0.86 8.59 -6.11
CA THR A 143 -0.31 9.30 -5.61
C THR A 143 -0.98 8.49 -4.50
N LYS A 144 -1.51 9.18 -3.50
CA LYS A 144 -2.34 8.57 -2.43
C LYS A 144 -3.78 8.31 -2.88
N MET A 145 -4.16 8.76 -4.09
CA MET A 145 -5.50 8.58 -4.63
C MET A 145 -5.66 7.24 -5.36
N GLY A 146 -6.92 6.88 -5.63
CA GLY A 146 -7.27 5.71 -6.43
C GLY A 146 -7.95 4.62 -5.60
N GLU A 147 -8.11 3.45 -6.21
CA GLU A 147 -8.78 2.30 -5.58
C GLU A 147 -7.99 1.81 -4.37
N GLY A 148 -8.62 1.82 -3.19
CA GLY A 148 -7.98 1.48 -1.92
C GLY A 148 -7.21 2.63 -1.27
N GLY A 149 -7.09 3.78 -1.94
CA GLY A 149 -6.56 5.03 -1.39
C GLY A 149 -7.68 6.05 -1.11
N ILE A 150 -7.34 7.34 -1.22
CA ILE A 150 -8.32 8.42 -1.06
C ILE A 150 -9.14 8.56 -2.36
N ALA A 151 -10.47 8.51 -2.22
CA ALA A 151 -11.38 8.42 -3.36
C ALA A 151 -11.59 9.76 -4.10
N SER A 152 -11.51 10.89 -3.40
CA SER A 152 -11.73 12.21 -3.99
C SER A 152 -10.73 13.25 -3.46
N PRO A 153 -10.31 14.21 -4.30
CA PRO A 153 -9.41 15.31 -3.90
C PRO A 153 -9.92 16.15 -2.71
N GLU A 154 -11.23 16.29 -2.59
CA GLU A 154 -11.92 17.05 -1.54
C GLU A 154 -11.92 16.30 -0.20
N SER A 155 -11.75 14.99 -0.22
CA SER A 155 -11.70 14.15 0.99
C SER A 155 -10.30 14.13 1.64
N ILE A 156 -9.35 14.90 1.10
CA ILE A 156 -7.95 14.91 1.53
C ILE A 156 -7.77 15.98 2.60
N PRO A 157 -7.42 15.60 3.84
CA PRO A 157 -7.11 16.57 4.88
C PRO A 157 -5.86 17.38 4.54
N ASP A 158 -5.82 18.63 4.98
CA ASP A 158 -4.70 19.54 4.72
C ASP A 158 -3.36 18.98 5.26
N GLU A 159 -3.39 18.31 6.41
CA GLU A 159 -2.23 17.63 7.00
C GLU A 159 -1.60 16.61 6.03
N SER A 160 -2.43 15.88 5.28
CA SER A 160 -1.95 14.87 4.32
C SER A 160 -1.32 15.46 3.06
N ARG A 161 -1.54 16.75 2.81
CA ARG A 161 -0.90 17.54 1.74
C ARG A 161 0.44 18.14 2.17
N GLN A 162 0.71 18.17 3.47
CA GLN A 162 1.97 18.69 3.99
C GLN A 162 3.13 17.71 3.75
N ILE A 163 4.34 18.26 3.70
CA ILE A 163 5.56 17.46 3.55
C ILE A 163 5.88 16.84 4.90
N ASN A 164 5.88 15.51 4.96
CA ASN A 164 6.27 14.77 6.14
C ASN A 164 7.81 14.68 6.24
N THR A 165 8.37 14.72 7.44
CA THR A 165 9.81 14.49 7.67
C THR A 165 10.25 13.12 7.15
N SER A 166 9.39 12.10 7.22
CA SER A 166 9.69 10.76 6.71
C SER A 166 9.85 10.69 5.19
N SER A 167 9.34 11.68 4.46
CA SER A 167 9.47 11.78 3.00
C SER A 167 10.89 12.13 2.54
N PHE A 168 11.75 12.60 3.47
CA PHE A 168 13.07 13.12 3.15
C PHE A 168 13.91 12.12 2.35
N GLY A 169 14.20 12.51 1.11
CA GLY A 169 15.05 11.76 0.22
C GLY A 169 14.40 10.52 -0.42
N PHE A 170 13.13 10.25 -0.16
CA PHE A 170 12.33 9.28 -0.92
C PHE A 170 11.45 9.98 -1.95
N PHE A 171 10.96 11.18 -1.62
CA PHE A 171 10.20 12.03 -2.54
C PHE A 171 10.91 13.36 -2.75
N ASP A 172 10.71 13.93 -3.93
CA ASP A 172 11.13 15.29 -4.23
C ASP A 172 10.13 16.30 -3.61
N PRO A 173 10.58 17.21 -2.72
CA PRO A 173 9.70 18.22 -2.13
C PRO A 173 9.41 19.40 -3.07
N LEU A 174 10.19 19.58 -4.13
CA LEU A 174 10.06 20.71 -5.06
C LEU A 174 9.23 20.34 -6.29
N HIS A 175 9.40 19.12 -6.79
CA HIS A 175 8.64 18.65 -7.93
C HIS A 175 7.27 18.13 -7.46
N ILE A 176 6.25 18.98 -7.57
CA ILE A 176 4.87 18.71 -7.16
C ILE A 176 3.88 19.10 -8.26
N ALA A 177 2.68 18.50 -8.24
CA ALA A 177 1.59 18.94 -9.10
C ALA A 177 1.03 20.29 -8.61
N GLU A 178 0.79 21.25 -9.50
CA GLU A 178 0.27 22.60 -9.17
C GLU A 178 -1.26 22.71 -9.22
N SER A 179 -2.00 21.59 -9.19
CA SER A 179 -3.47 21.54 -9.30
C SER A 179 -4.15 21.17 -7.98
N ASP A 180 -5.42 20.77 -7.98
CA ASP A 180 -6.13 20.26 -6.79
C ASP A 180 -5.48 19.01 -6.15
N LYS A 181 -4.45 18.47 -6.80
CA LYS A 181 -3.65 17.31 -6.36
C LYS A 181 -2.33 17.71 -5.69
N VAL A 182 -2.12 19.00 -5.36
CA VAL A 182 -0.95 19.51 -4.62
C VAL A 182 -0.74 18.72 -3.32
N GLY A 183 0.49 18.26 -3.09
CA GLY A 183 0.90 17.51 -1.89
C GLY A 183 0.45 16.04 -1.85
N VAL A 184 -0.49 15.67 -2.70
CA VAL A 184 -1.08 14.32 -2.79
C VAL A 184 -0.34 13.46 -3.80
N THR A 185 -0.01 14.09 -4.92
CA THR A 185 0.86 13.52 -5.94
C THR A 185 2.28 13.96 -5.65
N GLN A 186 3.17 12.99 -5.49
CA GLN A 186 4.59 13.20 -5.22
C GLN A 186 5.40 12.41 -6.24
N TYR A 187 6.65 12.79 -6.42
CA TYR A 187 7.55 12.14 -7.36
C TYR A 187 8.69 11.49 -6.60
N ILE A 188 9.01 10.26 -6.99
CA ILE A 188 10.08 9.49 -6.37
C ILE A 188 11.42 10.20 -6.62
N ALA A 189 12.16 10.44 -5.55
CA ALA A 189 13.48 11.05 -5.63
C ALA A 189 14.49 10.13 -6.31
N ALA A 190 15.57 10.72 -6.82
CA ALA A 190 16.66 9.98 -7.42
C ALA A 190 17.21 8.87 -6.50
N ASN A 191 17.62 7.75 -7.10
CA ASN A 191 18.15 6.58 -6.42
C ASN A 191 17.17 5.93 -5.42
N THR A 192 15.87 6.02 -5.69
CA THR A 192 14.82 5.33 -4.94
C THR A 192 14.05 4.41 -5.88
N LEU A 193 13.71 3.21 -5.40
CA LEU A 193 12.93 2.23 -6.15
C LEU A 193 11.93 1.50 -5.27
N LYS A 194 10.88 0.96 -5.88
CA LYS A 194 9.94 0.07 -5.20
C LYS A 194 10.48 -1.37 -5.18
N GLY A 195 10.50 -1.98 -4.00
CA GLY A 195 10.80 -3.40 -3.81
C GLY A 195 9.58 -4.30 -4.07
N ARG A 196 9.82 -5.61 -4.17
CA ARG A 196 8.76 -6.62 -4.37
C ARG A 196 7.83 -6.81 -3.17
N ASP A 197 8.22 -6.26 -2.04
CA ASP A 197 7.53 -6.21 -0.75
C ASP A 197 6.67 -4.96 -0.57
N ASN A 198 6.49 -4.15 -1.64
CA ASN A 198 5.71 -2.91 -1.63
C ASN A 198 6.29 -1.83 -0.72
N LYS A 199 7.60 -1.90 -0.44
CA LYS A 199 8.37 -0.89 0.28
C LYS A 199 9.22 -0.07 -0.68
N LEU A 200 9.50 1.19 -0.35
CA LEU A 200 10.55 1.95 -1.03
C LEU A 200 11.93 1.58 -0.49
N TYR A 201 12.89 1.48 -1.40
CA TYR A 201 14.30 1.28 -1.15
C TYR A 201 15.08 2.46 -1.69
N LYS A 202 16.09 2.90 -0.94
CA LYS A 202 17.00 3.95 -1.37
C LYS A 202 18.42 3.41 -1.42
N LEU A 203 19.16 3.84 -2.44
CA LEU A 203 20.58 3.56 -2.56
C LEU A 203 21.35 4.44 -1.58
N VAL A 204 21.97 3.82 -0.58
CA VAL A 204 22.78 4.50 0.43
C VAL A 204 24.19 3.93 0.47
N LYS A 205 25.16 4.72 0.92
CA LYS A 205 26.51 4.24 1.20
C LYS A 205 26.56 3.73 2.64
N ASP A 206 27.04 2.50 2.81
CA ASP A 206 27.36 1.96 4.13
C ASP A 206 28.57 2.70 4.74
N LYS A 207 28.86 2.47 6.02
CA LYS A 207 30.05 3.01 6.71
C LYS A 207 31.36 2.70 6.00
N THR A 208 31.39 1.61 5.23
CA THR A 208 32.54 1.18 4.43
C THR A 208 32.61 1.83 3.04
N GLY A 209 31.69 2.73 2.71
CA GLY A 209 31.59 3.40 1.40
C GLY A 209 30.95 2.58 0.28
N LYS A 210 30.49 1.35 0.56
CA LYS A 210 29.82 0.49 -0.45
C LYS A 210 28.36 0.89 -0.61
N LEU A 211 27.88 0.90 -1.85
CA LEU A 211 26.47 1.17 -2.16
C LEU A 211 25.60 -0.04 -1.81
N ARG A 212 24.50 0.20 -1.10
CA ARG A 212 23.50 -0.81 -0.73
C ARG A 212 22.09 -0.22 -0.84
N TRP A 213 21.16 -1.02 -1.33
CA TRP A 213 19.74 -0.73 -1.25
C TRP A 213 19.23 -1.02 0.16
N VAL A 214 18.67 -0.01 0.82
CA VAL A 214 18.10 -0.14 2.16
C VAL A 214 16.66 0.34 2.10
N ASP A 215 15.77 -0.38 2.76
CA ASP A 215 14.35 -0.07 2.84
C ASP A 215 14.08 1.17 3.69
N HIS A 216 12.94 1.82 3.43
CA HIS A 216 12.56 3.05 4.10
C HIS A 216 12.35 2.89 5.61
N GLU A 217 11.87 1.74 6.11
CA GLU A 217 11.69 1.51 7.54
C GLU A 217 13.04 1.47 8.28
N THR A 218 14.00 0.71 7.74
CA THR A 218 15.36 0.64 8.27
C THR A 218 16.04 1.99 8.22
N ILE A 219 15.91 2.73 7.11
CA ILE A 219 16.48 4.08 6.97
C ILE A 219 15.91 5.01 8.03
N LEU A 220 14.58 5.03 8.22
CA LEU A 220 13.93 5.92 9.17
C LEU A 220 14.24 5.57 10.64
N ASN A 221 14.66 4.35 10.93
CA ASN A 221 15.13 3.94 12.26
C ASN A 221 16.65 4.12 12.44
N SER A 222 17.39 4.37 11.35
CA SER A 222 18.83 4.52 11.36
C SER A 222 19.25 5.99 11.45
N ARG A 223 20.47 6.24 11.94
CA ARG A 223 21.10 7.56 11.86
C ARG A 223 21.82 7.68 10.53
N VAL A 224 21.29 8.51 9.64
CA VAL A 224 21.88 8.79 8.33
C VAL A 224 22.75 10.04 8.42
N LYS A 225 24.00 9.96 7.98
CA LYS A 225 24.85 11.13 7.78
C LYS A 225 24.68 11.63 6.35
N ILE A 226 24.35 12.91 6.21
CA ILE A 226 24.40 13.59 4.90
C ILE A 226 25.86 14.02 4.70
N PRO A 227 26.52 13.61 3.61
CA PRO A 227 27.85 14.10 3.31
C PRO A 227 27.76 15.62 3.07
N GLU A 228 28.62 16.39 3.73
CA GLU A 228 28.80 17.80 3.42
C GLU A 228 29.45 17.88 2.03
N THR A 229 28.84 18.68 1.16
CA THR A 229 29.33 18.95 -0.20
C THR A 229 30.48 19.93 -0.15
#